data_AF-A0AAV4F2D4-F1
#
_entry.id   AF-A0AAV4F2D4-F1
#
_cell.length_a   1.000
_cell.length_b   1.000
_cell.length_c   1.000
_cell.angle_alpha   90.00
_cell.angle_beta   90.00
_cell.angle_gamma   90.00
#
_symmetry.space_group_name_H-M   'P 1'
#
loop_
_entity.id
_entity.type
_entity.pdbx_description
1 polymer ?
#
loop_
_entity_poly.entity_id
_entity_poly.type
_entity_poly.pdbx_seq_one_letter_code
_entity_poly.pdbx_strand_id
1 'polypeptide(L)'
;MADSGQAQEGNFATAATAAVDGRTNRSTQTRNSTSTTTNSQPPVRETRPQSPCRFSLRGRCRNGCRCSQFHATTVPSCKHFQRGHCKVGQNCKCIHVLDSAQRERDEEQECSICFEKVLANNEPSDDATTSKFGILPNCNHCFCLSCIRKWRTTGGGARAMRKTCPVCRTPSEFIVPSDHWIEDLEDKKKFIENFKKVYQMEQRWREMITIIMAIWIKIFFW
;
A
#
# COMPACT_ATOMS: atom_id res chain seq x y z
N MET A 1 -3.72 24.69 64.59
CA MET A 1 -2.99 23.81 65.54
C MET A 1 -2.06 22.99 64.65
N ALA A 2 -0.86 23.52 64.38
CA ALA A 2 0.43 23.10 64.97
C ALA A 2 0.76 21.65 64.53
N ASP A 3 1.94 21.27 64.00
CA ASP A 3 3.31 21.80 63.97
C ASP A 3 4.09 20.86 62.99
N SER A 4 4.78 21.38 61.96
CA SER A 4 6.25 21.40 61.77
C SER A 4 7.03 20.07 61.67
N GLY A 5 7.91 20.01 60.67
CA GLY A 5 8.95 18.98 60.52
C GLY A 5 9.74 19.09 59.20
N GLN A 6 10.67 20.04 59.12
CA GLN A 6 11.64 20.27 58.03
C GLN A 6 12.95 19.46 58.20
N ALA A 7 13.62 19.16 57.08
CA ALA A 7 15.09 19.24 56.85
C ALA A 7 15.35 18.92 55.34
N GLN A 8 15.96 19.71 54.42
CA GLN A 8 17.29 20.37 54.33
C GLN A 8 18.46 19.35 54.37
N GLU A 9 19.52 19.30 53.54
CA GLU A 9 20.21 20.09 52.48
C GLU A 9 20.97 19.06 51.58
N GLY A 10 21.46 19.23 50.35
CA GLY A 10 22.32 20.26 49.74
C GLY A 10 23.52 19.57 49.05
N ASN A 11 23.79 19.84 47.76
CA ASN A 11 25.12 20.30 47.30
C ASN A 11 25.24 20.52 45.78
N PHE A 12 25.84 21.68 45.48
CA PHE A 12 26.28 22.22 44.20
C PHE A 12 27.68 21.69 43.81
N ALA A 13 27.98 21.65 42.51
CA ALA A 13 29.33 21.95 42.02
C ALA A 13 29.28 22.48 40.58
N THR A 14 29.87 23.66 40.39
CA THR A 14 30.00 24.46 39.17
C THR A 14 31.42 24.40 38.62
N ALA A 15 31.51 24.53 37.29
CA ALA A 15 32.48 25.28 36.47
C ALA A 15 34.00 24.97 36.54
N ALA A 16 34.59 24.85 35.34
CA ALA A 16 35.89 25.46 35.06
C ALA A 16 36.02 25.83 33.57
N THR A 17 36.40 27.09 33.34
CA THR A 17 36.71 27.81 32.10
C THR A 17 38.22 28.03 31.96
N ALA A 18 38.75 28.08 30.73
CA ALA A 18 39.85 28.96 30.27
C ALA A 18 40.06 28.74 28.73
N ALA A 19 39.94 29.70 27.80
CA ALA A 19 40.70 30.96 27.57
C ALA A 19 42.11 30.66 26.97
N VAL A 20 42.72 31.28 25.94
CA VAL A 20 42.54 32.42 25.00
C VAL A 20 43.50 32.15 23.81
N ASP A 21 43.28 32.59 22.56
CA ASP A 21 44.02 33.65 21.82
C ASP A 21 43.67 33.46 20.33
N GLY A 22 43.43 34.43 19.43
CA GLY A 22 43.70 35.86 19.42
C GLY A 22 44.57 36.23 18.19
N ARG A 23 43.99 36.57 17.02
CA ARG A 23 44.39 37.69 16.11
C ARG A 23 43.90 37.59 14.64
N THR A 24 43.07 38.59 14.29
CA THR A 24 43.10 39.53 13.13
C THR A 24 43.23 39.07 11.67
N ASN A 25 42.13 39.33 10.95
CA ASN A 25 41.95 40.30 9.83
C ASN A 25 42.29 39.93 8.36
N ARG A 26 41.34 40.36 7.51
CA ARG A 26 41.47 40.89 6.13
C ARG A 26 41.16 39.96 4.95
N SER A 27 40.27 40.49 4.12
CA SER A 27 39.73 40.04 2.83
C SER A 27 40.75 39.63 1.78
N THR A 28 40.41 38.64 0.95
CA THR A 28 40.58 38.65 -0.51
C THR A 28 39.75 37.55 -1.18
N GLN A 29 39.15 37.89 -2.32
CA GLN A 29 38.55 36.95 -3.27
C GLN A 29 39.65 36.07 -3.90
N THR A 30 39.38 34.77 -4.10
CA THR A 30 39.82 34.03 -5.28
C THR A 30 38.96 32.78 -5.50
N ARG A 31 38.63 32.53 -6.76
CA ARG A 31 38.06 31.28 -7.29
C ARG A 31 39.15 30.20 -7.30
N ASN A 32 38.82 28.95 -6.97
CA ASN A 32 38.82 27.83 -7.92
C ASN A 32 38.66 26.49 -7.23
N SER A 33 37.93 25.64 -7.94
CA SER A 33 37.64 24.23 -7.72
C SER A 33 38.89 23.35 -7.64
N THR A 34 38.94 22.43 -6.68
CA THR A 34 39.43 21.05 -6.90
C THR A 34 38.74 20.08 -5.92
N SER A 35 38.25 19.00 -6.50
CA SER A 35 37.50 17.87 -5.94
C SER A 35 38.32 16.92 -5.05
N THR A 36 37.73 16.41 -3.96
CA THR A 36 37.77 14.97 -3.60
C THR A 36 36.75 14.61 -2.50
N THR A 37 35.85 13.67 -2.83
CA THR A 37 35.32 12.53 -2.01
C THR A 37 34.80 12.77 -0.58
N THR A 38 33.68 12.24 -0.10
CA THR A 38 32.70 11.22 -0.54
C THR A 38 31.51 11.32 0.43
N ASN A 39 30.28 11.49 -0.06
CA ASN A 39 29.09 11.12 0.71
C ASN A 39 28.12 10.39 -0.23
N SER A 40 28.01 9.08 -0.02
CA SER A 40 27.34 8.14 -0.91
C SER A 40 25.82 8.19 -0.69
N GLN A 41 25.11 8.99 -1.50
CA GLN A 41 23.68 8.76 -1.76
C GLN A 41 23.52 7.67 -2.84
N PRO A 42 22.54 6.77 -2.70
CA PRO A 42 22.22 5.80 -3.76
C PRO A 42 21.65 6.53 -4.99
N PRO A 43 21.85 6.02 -6.22
CA PRO A 43 21.42 6.69 -7.44
C PRO A 43 19.90 6.70 -7.54
N VAL A 44 19.30 7.89 -7.47
CA VAL A 44 17.90 8.10 -7.85
C VAL A 44 17.79 7.73 -9.32
N ARG A 45 16.96 6.72 -9.64
CA ARG A 45 16.62 6.37 -11.02
C ARG A 45 16.07 7.62 -11.72
N GLU A 46 16.86 8.20 -12.62
CA GLU A 46 16.42 9.23 -13.55
C GLU A 46 15.34 8.62 -14.47
N THR A 47 14.08 8.70 -14.05
CA THR A 47 12.96 8.44 -14.94
C THR A 47 12.97 9.52 -16.01
N ARG A 48 13.38 9.15 -17.23
CA ARG A 48 13.20 9.92 -18.47
C ARG A 48 11.89 10.71 -18.39
N PRO A 49 11.87 12.04 -18.64
CA PRO A 49 10.65 12.82 -18.57
C PRO A 49 9.61 12.22 -19.52
N GLN A 50 8.58 11.58 -18.96
CA GLN A 50 7.46 11.11 -19.76
C GLN A 50 6.77 12.36 -20.32
N SER A 51 6.31 12.34 -21.57
CA SER A 51 5.64 13.49 -22.17
C SER A 51 4.12 13.43 -21.90
N PRO A 52 3.46 14.55 -21.54
CA PRO A 52 2.03 14.52 -21.26
C PRO A 52 1.20 14.23 -22.51
N CYS A 53 0.07 13.56 -22.32
CA CYS A 53 -0.90 13.28 -23.37
C CYS A 53 -1.43 14.59 -23.97
N ARG A 54 -1.06 14.87 -25.22
CA ARG A 54 -1.50 16.08 -25.95
C ARG A 54 -3.03 16.23 -26.02
N PHE A 55 -3.76 15.11 -26.10
CA PHE A 55 -5.22 15.13 -26.12
C PHE A 55 -5.82 15.43 -24.75
N SER A 56 -5.17 15.01 -23.67
CA SER A 56 -5.61 15.33 -22.31
C SER A 56 -5.38 16.80 -21.98
N LEU A 57 -4.27 17.37 -22.43
CA LEU A 57 -4.01 18.81 -22.29
C LEU A 57 -5.11 19.66 -22.95
N ARG A 58 -5.81 19.11 -23.94
CA ARG A 58 -6.93 19.75 -24.63
C ARG A 58 -8.30 19.27 -24.17
N GLY A 59 -8.39 18.48 -23.09
CA GLY A 59 -9.66 17.95 -22.55
C GLY A 59 -10.41 16.97 -23.47
N ARG A 60 -9.76 16.39 -24.49
CA ARG A 60 -10.41 15.56 -25.54
C ARG A 60 -9.88 14.12 -25.60
N CYS A 61 -9.10 13.67 -24.62
CA CYS A 61 -8.58 12.30 -24.63
C CYS A 61 -9.68 11.27 -24.32
N ARG A 62 -10.01 10.43 -25.30
CA ARG A 62 -11.04 9.38 -25.19
C ARG A 62 -10.52 8.08 -24.57
N ASN A 63 -9.21 7.94 -24.44
CA ASN A 63 -8.57 6.69 -23.98
C ASN A 63 -8.66 6.49 -22.46
N GLY A 64 -9.02 7.54 -21.70
CA GLY A 64 -9.16 7.46 -20.24
C GLY A 64 -7.92 6.85 -19.58
N CYS A 65 -8.15 5.88 -18.68
CA CYS A 65 -7.10 5.14 -17.96
C CYS A 65 -6.22 4.23 -18.83
N ARG A 66 -6.61 4.01 -20.09
CA ARG A 66 -5.86 3.20 -21.06
C ARG A 66 -4.93 4.05 -21.92
N CYS A 67 -4.86 5.37 -21.70
CA CYS A 67 -3.92 6.20 -22.43
C CYS A 67 -2.48 5.79 -22.10
N SER A 68 -1.66 5.63 -23.14
CA SER A 68 -0.24 5.28 -22.99
C SER A 68 0.57 6.42 -22.37
N GLN A 69 0.15 7.66 -22.61
CA GLN A 69 0.76 8.89 -22.10
C GLN A 69 0.06 9.35 -20.81
N PHE A 70 0.78 10.03 -19.91
CA PHE A 70 0.18 10.52 -18.66
C PHE A 70 -0.71 11.74 -18.90
N HIS A 71 -1.77 11.89 -18.10
CA HIS A 71 -2.71 13.00 -18.19
C HIS A 71 -2.38 14.04 -17.11
N ALA A 72 -1.71 15.14 -17.47
CA ALA A 72 -1.24 16.15 -16.51
C ALA A 72 -2.36 17.05 -15.95
N THR A 73 -3.35 17.40 -16.78
CA THR A 73 -4.37 18.41 -16.46
C THR A 73 -5.68 17.82 -15.98
N THR A 74 -6.14 16.76 -16.64
CA THR A 74 -7.43 16.11 -16.38
C THR A 74 -7.21 14.61 -16.26
N VAL A 75 -6.90 14.15 -15.04
CA VAL A 75 -6.78 12.71 -14.77
C VAL A 75 -8.20 12.12 -14.76
N PRO A 76 -8.51 11.12 -15.61
CA PRO A 76 -9.85 10.55 -15.66
C PRO A 76 -10.16 9.74 -14.40
N SER A 77 -11.43 9.65 -14.03
CA SER A 77 -11.86 8.73 -12.96
C SER A 77 -11.77 7.28 -13.41
N CYS A 78 -11.35 6.39 -12.50
CA CYS A 78 -11.20 4.98 -12.81
C CYS A 78 -12.56 4.27 -12.77
N LYS A 79 -13.13 3.98 -13.95
CA LYS A 79 -14.37 3.20 -14.07
C LYS A 79 -14.26 1.79 -13.48
N HIS A 80 -13.07 1.18 -13.48
CA HIS A 80 -12.86 -0.14 -12.87
C HIS A 80 -12.89 -0.05 -11.34
N PHE A 81 -12.38 1.05 -10.77
CA PHE A 81 -12.43 1.30 -9.33
C PHE A 81 -13.84 1.60 -8.85
N GLN A 82 -14.58 2.45 -9.59
CA GLN A 82 -16.01 2.70 -9.34
C GLN A 82 -16.87 1.43 -9.34
N ARG A 83 -16.38 0.35 -9.96
CA ARG A 83 -17.03 -0.96 -10.03
C ARG A 83 -16.35 -2.01 -9.14
N GLY A 84 -15.43 -1.60 -8.26
CA GLY A 84 -14.76 -2.44 -7.26
C GLY A 84 -13.70 -3.43 -7.77
N HIS A 85 -13.17 -3.27 -8.99
CA HIS A 85 -12.26 -4.26 -9.58
C HIS A 85 -11.04 -3.67 -10.30
N CYS A 86 -10.57 -2.49 -9.87
CA CYS A 86 -9.31 -1.96 -10.36
C CYS A 86 -8.13 -2.81 -9.85
N LYS A 87 -7.52 -3.60 -10.73
CA LYS A 87 -6.37 -4.45 -10.39
C LYS A 87 -5.10 -3.66 -10.02
N VAL A 88 -5.04 -2.39 -10.42
CA VAL A 88 -3.85 -1.53 -10.25
C VAL A 88 -3.83 -0.87 -8.86
N GLY A 89 -4.98 -0.78 -8.18
CA GLY A 89 -5.10 -0.15 -6.85
C GLY A 89 -4.56 1.28 -6.83
N GLN A 90 -3.78 1.62 -5.81
CA GLN A 90 -3.17 2.94 -5.63
C GLN A 90 -2.25 3.36 -6.79
N ASN A 91 -1.68 2.40 -7.53
CA ASN A 91 -0.79 2.67 -8.67
C ASN A 91 -1.58 2.97 -9.97
N CYS A 92 -2.91 3.07 -9.90
CA CYS A 92 -3.74 3.35 -11.07
C CYS A 92 -3.41 4.72 -11.65
N LYS A 93 -3.28 4.82 -12.98
CA LYS A 93 -3.08 6.08 -13.70
C LYS A 93 -4.30 7.02 -13.66
N CYS A 94 -5.39 6.59 -13.02
CA CYS A 94 -6.66 7.28 -12.94
C CYS A 94 -7.01 7.60 -11.48
N ILE A 95 -7.83 8.63 -11.28
CA ILE A 95 -8.29 8.99 -9.94
C ILE A 95 -9.28 7.93 -9.46
N HIS A 96 -8.99 7.38 -8.29
CA HIS A 96 -9.92 6.59 -7.51
C HIS A 96 -10.67 7.55 -6.59
N VAL A 97 -11.89 7.93 -6.97
CA VAL A 97 -12.70 8.86 -6.19
C VAL A 97 -13.40 8.08 -5.08
N LEU A 98 -12.92 8.26 -3.85
CA LEU A 98 -13.63 7.93 -2.62
C LEU A 98 -14.05 9.24 -1.96
N ASP A 99 -15.23 9.26 -1.33
CA ASP A 99 -15.58 10.37 -0.45
C ASP A 99 -14.57 10.47 0.72
N SER A 100 -14.42 11.67 1.28
CA SER A 100 -13.43 11.90 2.35
C SER A 100 -13.71 11.06 3.59
N ALA A 101 -14.99 10.86 3.93
CA ALA A 101 -15.39 10.09 5.09
C ALA A 101 -15.05 8.59 4.94
N GLN A 102 -15.12 8.04 3.73
CA GLN A 102 -14.72 6.67 3.43
C GLN A 102 -13.21 6.49 3.56
N ARG A 103 -12.42 7.47 3.10
CA ARG A 103 -10.96 7.43 3.28
C ARG A 103 -10.56 7.45 4.75
N GLU A 104 -11.16 8.33 5.54
CA GLU A 104 -10.93 8.39 6.99
C GLU A 104 -11.28 7.06 7.67
N ARG A 105 -12.45 6.49 7.35
CA ARG A 105 -12.85 5.16 7.85
C ARG A 105 -11.88 4.05 7.46
N ASP A 106 -11.42 4.05 6.21
CA ASP A 106 -10.47 3.05 5.69
C ASP A 106 -9.11 3.14 6.40
N GLU A 107 -8.61 4.35 6.63
CA GLU A 107 -7.33 4.62 7.30
C GLU A 107 -7.33 4.26 8.79
N GLU A 108 -8.50 4.22 9.42
CA GLU A 108 -8.66 3.82 10.81
C GLU A 108 -8.80 2.31 11.01
N GLN A 109 -9.04 1.53 9.94
CA GLN A 109 -9.21 0.09 10.07
C GLN A 109 -7.93 -0.64 10.48
N GLU A 110 -8.02 -1.41 11.57
CA GLU A 110 -6.94 -2.22 12.11
C GLU A 110 -7.11 -3.70 11.78
N CYS A 111 -6.01 -4.34 11.40
CA CYS A 111 -5.96 -5.76 11.10
C CYS A 111 -6.08 -6.59 12.38
N SER A 112 -7.04 -7.52 12.46
CA SER A 112 -7.19 -8.38 13.65
C SER A 112 -6.13 -9.49 13.79
N ILE A 113 -5.10 -9.51 12.95
CA ILE A 113 -3.97 -10.47 13.04
C ILE A 113 -2.69 -9.77 13.50
N CYS A 114 -2.31 -8.64 12.88
CA CYS A 114 -1.10 -7.90 13.23
C CYS A 114 -1.37 -6.68 14.13
N PHE A 115 -2.62 -6.28 14.32
CA PHE A 115 -3.04 -5.14 15.14
C PHE A 115 -2.46 -3.79 14.66
N GLU A 116 -2.17 -3.70 13.37
CA GLU A 116 -1.72 -2.47 12.73
C GLU A 116 -2.79 -1.97 11.77
N LYS A 117 -2.76 -0.66 11.49
CA LYS A 117 -3.62 -0.02 10.50
C LYS A 117 -3.33 -0.57 9.11
N VAL A 118 -4.35 -1.11 8.45
CA VAL A 118 -4.18 -1.87 7.18
C VAL A 118 -3.54 -1.02 6.07
N LEU A 119 -3.92 0.25 5.98
CA LEU A 119 -3.40 1.18 4.97
C LEU A 119 -2.20 2.01 5.43
N ALA A 120 -1.88 2.00 6.73
CA ALA A 120 -0.73 2.75 7.25
C ALA A 120 0.58 1.95 7.17
N ASN A 121 0.49 0.63 6.96
CA ASN A 121 1.62 -0.28 6.80
C ASN A 121 2.38 0.00 5.49
N ASN A 122 3.08 1.12 5.47
CA ASN A 122 3.97 1.62 4.42
C ASN A 122 5.43 1.22 4.70
N GLU A 123 5.67 0.12 5.41
CA GLU A 123 6.99 -0.51 5.31
C GLU A 123 7.19 -0.88 3.83
N PRO A 124 8.26 -0.40 3.18
CA PRO A 124 8.51 -0.60 1.75
C PRO A 124 8.87 -2.07 1.54
N SER A 125 7.84 -2.93 1.56
CA SER A 125 7.93 -4.25 1.00
C SER A 125 7.69 -4.11 -0.50
N ASP A 126 8.59 -4.68 -1.29
CA ASP A 126 8.58 -4.63 -2.77
C ASP A 126 7.31 -5.21 -3.42
N ASP A 127 6.36 -5.68 -2.61
CA ASP A 127 5.09 -6.25 -3.01
C ASP A 127 3.96 -5.22 -2.78
N ALA A 128 3.45 -4.62 -3.86
CA ALA A 128 2.31 -3.69 -3.89
C ALA A 128 0.97 -4.29 -3.38
N THR A 129 1.03 -5.43 -2.70
CA THR A 129 -0.06 -6.23 -2.15
C THR A 129 -0.24 -6.02 -0.64
N THR A 130 0.70 -5.34 0.03
CA THR A 130 0.69 -5.18 1.50
C THR A 130 -0.37 -4.20 2.01
N SER A 131 -0.55 -3.05 1.33
CA SER A 131 -1.59 -2.03 1.62
C SER A 131 -2.95 -2.39 0.98
N LYS A 132 -3.47 -3.57 1.26
CA LYS A 132 -4.81 -3.99 0.79
C LYS A 132 -5.56 -4.73 1.88
N PHE A 133 -6.88 -4.60 1.86
CA PHE A 133 -7.78 -5.38 2.69
C PHE A 133 -7.96 -6.79 2.14
N GLY A 134 -7.91 -7.76 3.03
CA GLY A 134 -8.28 -9.15 2.78
C GLY A 134 -9.71 -9.42 3.22
N ILE A 135 -10.68 -9.14 2.34
CA ILE A 135 -12.10 -9.27 2.67
C ILE A 135 -12.54 -10.74 2.63
N LEU A 136 -13.18 -11.19 3.71
CA LEU A 136 -13.86 -12.48 3.77
C LEU A 136 -15.34 -12.32 3.43
N PRO A 137 -15.94 -13.25 2.67
CA PRO A 137 -17.29 -13.10 2.15
C PRO A 137 -18.39 -13.23 3.21
N ASN A 138 -18.12 -13.94 4.31
CA ASN A 138 -19.14 -14.39 5.25
C ASN A 138 -19.00 -13.78 6.66
N CYS A 139 -18.12 -12.79 6.84
CA CYS A 139 -17.95 -12.07 8.12
C CYS A 139 -17.29 -10.72 7.92
N ASN A 140 -17.51 -9.76 8.82
CA ASN A 140 -16.98 -8.39 8.76
C ASN A 140 -15.66 -8.18 9.53
N HIS A 141 -14.86 -9.24 9.73
CA HIS A 141 -13.54 -9.10 10.35
C HIS A 141 -12.52 -8.51 9.36
N CYS A 142 -11.73 -7.55 9.83
CA CYS A 142 -10.78 -6.78 9.04
C CYS A 142 -9.38 -7.39 9.11
N PHE A 143 -8.73 -7.54 7.95
CA PHE A 143 -7.39 -8.09 7.83
C PHE A 143 -6.59 -7.39 6.74
N CYS A 144 -5.28 -7.24 6.95
CA CYS A 144 -4.35 -7.07 5.84
C CYS A 144 -4.43 -8.28 4.92
N LEU A 145 -4.38 -8.05 3.60
CA LEU A 145 -4.37 -9.09 2.59
C LEU A 145 -3.18 -10.05 2.78
N SER A 146 -2.01 -9.52 3.14
CA SER A 146 -0.81 -10.29 3.45
C SER A 146 -1.01 -11.20 4.68
N CYS A 147 -1.53 -10.66 5.78
CA CYS A 147 -1.78 -11.40 7.02
C CYS A 147 -2.75 -12.56 6.81
N ILE A 148 -3.91 -12.32 6.18
CA ILE A 148 -4.89 -13.40 5.97
C ILE A 148 -4.38 -14.44 4.96
N ARG A 149 -3.58 -14.05 3.96
CA ARG A 149 -2.92 -15.02 3.07
C ARG A 149 -1.92 -15.88 3.82
N LYS A 150 -1.07 -15.28 4.67
CA LYS A 150 -0.10 -16.01 5.50
C LYS A 150 -0.81 -16.98 6.45
N TRP A 151 -1.92 -16.56 7.08
CA TRP A 151 -2.77 -17.43 7.89
C TRP A 151 -3.24 -18.68 7.12
N ARG A 152 -3.74 -18.50 5.89
CA ARG A 152 -4.20 -19.62 5.04
C ARG A 152 -3.08 -20.55 4.57
N THR A 153 -1.83 -20.07 4.53
CA THR A 153 -0.70 -20.85 4.02
C THR A 153 0.09 -21.54 5.15
N THR A 154 0.37 -20.83 6.24
CA THR A 154 1.36 -21.21 7.28
C THR A 154 0.80 -22.06 8.42
N GLY A 155 -0.52 -22.22 8.57
CA GLY A 155 -1.08 -23.01 9.67
C GLY A 155 -0.75 -24.51 9.57
N GLY A 156 -0.03 -25.06 10.56
CA GLY A 156 0.28 -26.49 10.72
C GLY A 156 -0.93 -27.39 11.03
N GLY A 157 -2.14 -26.99 10.63
CA GLY A 157 -3.39 -27.71 10.86
C GLY A 157 -4.08 -28.13 9.55
N ALA A 158 -5.12 -28.97 9.69
CA ALA A 158 -5.92 -29.46 8.58
C ALA A 158 -6.42 -28.31 7.68
N ARG A 159 -6.40 -28.53 6.35
CA ARG A 159 -6.78 -27.52 5.33
C ARG A 159 -8.14 -26.85 5.60
N ALA A 160 -9.08 -27.58 6.20
CA ALA A 160 -10.40 -27.06 6.58
C ALA A 160 -10.33 -25.97 7.66
N MET A 161 -9.42 -26.09 8.64
CA MET A 161 -9.20 -25.08 9.70
C MET A 161 -8.67 -23.77 9.10
N ARG A 162 -7.80 -23.86 8.08
CA ARG A 162 -7.16 -22.71 7.43
C ARG A 162 -8.10 -21.90 6.54
N LYS A 163 -9.25 -22.46 6.14
CA LYS A 163 -10.27 -21.76 5.34
C LYS A 163 -11.37 -21.15 6.19
N THR A 164 -11.05 -20.79 7.43
CA THR A 164 -11.98 -20.11 8.34
C THR A 164 -11.44 -18.74 8.73
N CYS A 165 -12.34 -17.86 9.14
CA CYS A 165 -11.97 -16.57 9.72
C CYS A 165 -11.18 -16.79 11.03
N PRO A 166 -10.01 -16.13 11.22
CA PRO A 166 -9.24 -16.22 12.46
C PRO A 166 -10.01 -15.78 13.71
N VAL A 167 -10.99 -14.89 13.56
CA VAL A 167 -11.75 -14.32 14.68
C VAL A 167 -12.98 -15.16 15.00
N CYS A 168 -13.90 -15.33 14.03
CA CYS A 168 -15.19 -15.98 14.28
C CYS A 168 -15.32 -17.39 13.71
N ARG A 169 -14.27 -17.93 13.08
CA ARG A 169 -14.23 -19.27 12.46
C ARG A 169 -15.27 -19.51 11.34
N THR A 170 -15.98 -18.49 10.88
CA THR A 170 -16.88 -18.62 9.72
C THR A 170 -16.09 -19.10 8.50
N PRO A 171 -16.55 -20.13 7.78
CA PRO A 171 -15.84 -20.65 6.62
C PRO A 171 -15.83 -19.65 5.47
N SER A 172 -14.74 -19.64 4.72
CA SER A 172 -14.52 -18.78 3.57
C SER A 172 -13.54 -19.43 2.59
N GLU A 173 -14.06 -19.85 1.44
CA GLU A 173 -13.26 -20.55 0.42
C GLU A 173 -12.18 -19.67 -0.25
N PHE A 174 -12.44 -18.38 -0.38
CA PHE A 174 -11.55 -17.42 -1.06
C PHE A 174 -11.44 -16.10 -0.29
N ILE A 175 -10.38 -15.36 -0.57
CA ILE A 175 -10.13 -14.00 -0.06
C ILE A 175 -10.39 -13.03 -1.20
N VAL A 176 -11.11 -11.93 -0.95
CA VAL A 176 -11.29 -10.87 -1.93
C VAL A 176 -10.37 -9.69 -1.59
N PRO A 177 -9.36 -9.38 -2.43
CA PRO A 177 -8.53 -8.19 -2.25
C PRO A 177 -9.34 -6.91 -2.50
N SER A 178 -9.19 -5.91 -1.64
CA SER A 178 -9.79 -4.57 -1.81
C SER A 178 -8.83 -3.46 -1.43
N ASP A 179 -8.98 -2.29 -2.05
CA ASP A 179 -8.26 -1.05 -1.71
C ASP A 179 -9.01 -0.17 -0.68
N HIS A 180 -10.25 -0.53 -0.35
CA HIS A 180 -11.11 0.17 0.60
C HIS A 180 -11.85 -0.84 1.48
N TRP A 181 -12.25 -0.42 2.68
CA TRP A 181 -13.02 -1.23 3.60
C TRP A 181 -14.52 -1.16 3.28
N ILE A 182 -15.22 -2.27 3.45
CA ILE A 182 -16.64 -2.38 3.15
C ILE A 182 -17.35 -2.94 4.39
N GLU A 183 -17.96 -2.03 5.13
CA GLU A 183 -18.68 -2.34 6.37
C GLU A 183 -20.11 -2.79 6.09
N ASP A 184 -20.80 -2.08 5.19
CA ASP A 184 -22.18 -2.38 4.82
C ASP A 184 -22.31 -3.77 4.19
N LEU A 185 -23.25 -4.55 4.71
CA LEU A 185 -23.45 -5.94 4.31
C LEU A 185 -23.95 -6.07 2.86
N GLU A 186 -24.75 -5.13 2.37
CA GLU A 186 -25.34 -5.19 1.05
C GLU A 186 -24.31 -4.78 -0.02
N ASP A 187 -23.55 -3.73 0.24
CA ASP A 187 -22.44 -3.33 -0.63
C ASP A 187 -21.34 -4.38 -0.67
N LYS A 188 -21.08 -5.03 0.47
CA LYS A 188 -20.15 -6.16 0.54
C LYS A 188 -20.62 -7.33 -0.30
N LYS A 189 -21.91 -7.70 -0.24
CA LYS A 189 -22.48 -8.76 -1.10
C LYS A 189 -22.30 -8.43 -2.57
N LYS A 190 -22.66 -7.21 -3.00
CA LYS A 190 -22.50 -6.76 -4.39
C LYS A 190 -21.04 -6.80 -4.83
N PHE A 191 -20.12 -6.33 -3.98
CA PHE A 191 -18.68 -6.35 -4.22
C PHE A 191 -18.17 -7.78 -4.43
N ILE A 192 -18.55 -8.71 -3.55
CA ILE A 192 -18.16 -10.13 -3.65
C ILE A 192 -18.76 -10.77 -4.91
N GLU A 193 -20.01 -10.49 -5.25
CA GLU A 193 -20.65 -11.04 -6.45
C GLU A 193 -19.95 -10.57 -7.73
N ASN A 194 -19.64 -9.28 -7.82
CA ASN A 194 -18.90 -8.72 -8.93
C ASN A 194 -17.51 -9.35 -9.04
N PHE A 195 -16.82 -9.56 -7.92
CA PHE A 195 -15.54 -10.25 -7.89
C PHE A 195 -15.66 -11.71 -8.36
N LYS A 196 -16.69 -12.44 -7.90
CA LYS A 196 -16.95 -13.83 -8.33
C LYS A 196 -17.11 -13.93 -9.85
N LYS A 197 -17.83 -13.00 -10.49
CA LYS A 197 -18.01 -12.99 -11.96
C LYS A 197 -16.66 -12.89 -12.68
N VAL A 198 -15.79 -11.97 -12.25
CA VAL A 198 -14.45 -11.80 -12.82
C VAL A 198 -13.58 -13.03 -12.55
N TYR A 199 -13.59 -13.53 -11.32
CA TYR A 199 -12.77 -14.67 -10.92
C TYR A 199 -13.18 -15.97 -11.63
N GLN A 200 -14.48 -16.26 -11.75
CA GLN A 200 -14.98 -17.43 -12.47
C GLN A 200 -14.62 -17.40 -13.95
N MET A 201 -14.63 -16.21 -14.59
CA MET A 201 -14.17 -16.07 -15.97
C MET A 201 -12.68 -16.39 -16.11
N GLU A 202 -11.83 -15.91 -15.19
CA GLU A 202 -10.40 -16.21 -15.21
C GLU A 202 -10.10 -17.70 -14.98
N GLN A 203 -10.82 -18.37 -14.09
CA GLN A 203 -10.65 -19.81 -13.85
C GLN A 203 -11.00 -20.64 -15.10
N ARG A 204 -12.15 -20.36 -15.72
CA ARG A 204 -12.55 -21.02 -16.98
C ARG A 204 -11.54 -20.82 -18.10
N TRP A 205 -10.96 -19.63 -18.20
CA TRP A 205 -9.92 -19.33 -19.18
C TRP A 205 -8.63 -20.11 -18.91
N ARG A 206 -8.21 -20.23 -17.64
CA ARG A 206 -7.06 -21.06 -17.25
C ARG A 206 -7.30 -22.53 -17.54
N GLU A 207 -8.47 -23.07 -17.20
CA GLU A 207 -8.85 -24.45 -17.52
C GLU A 207 -8.82 -24.69 -19.03
N MET A 208 -9.39 -23.78 -19.82
CA MET A 208 -9.31 -23.85 -21.28
C MET A 208 -7.87 -23.87 -21.80
N ILE A 209 -6.99 -23.01 -21.29
CA ILE A 209 -5.57 -23.01 -21.70
C ILE A 209 -4.92 -24.34 -21.35
N THR A 210 -5.17 -24.89 -20.16
CA THR A 210 -4.60 -26.19 -19.78
C THR A 210 -5.07 -27.31 -20.71
N ILE A 211 -6.34 -27.30 -21.11
CA ILE A 211 -6.90 -28.26 -22.06
C ILE A 211 -6.24 -28.09 -23.44
N ILE A 212 -6.13 -26.86 -23.94
CA ILE A 212 -5.50 -26.56 -25.24
C ILE A 212 -4.03 -27.00 -25.24
N MET A 213 -3.28 -26.67 -24.19
CA MET A 213 -1.88 -27.09 -24.04
C MET A 213 -1.75 -28.62 -23.98
N ALA A 214 -2.65 -29.31 -23.29
CA ALA A 214 -2.67 -30.77 -23.23
C ALA A 214 -2.99 -31.42 -24.60
N ILE A 215 -3.89 -30.82 -25.38
CA ILE A 215 -4.20 -31.27 -26.75
C ILE A 215 -2.99 -31.05 -27.67
N TRP A 216 -2.34 -29.89 -27.60
CA TRP A 216 -1.12 -29.59 -28.36
C TRP A 216 0.01 -30.58 -28.06
N ILE A 217 0.25 -30.91 -26.78
CA ILE A 217 1.25 -31.91 -26.40
C ILE A 217 0.93 -33.28 -27.03
N LYS A 218 -0.35 -33.70 -27.00
CA LYS A 218 -0.77 -34.97 -27.61
C LYS A 218 -0.64 -35.01 -29.14
N ILE A 219 -0.74 -33.87 -29.82
CA ILE A 219 -0.65 -33.79 -31.28
C ILE A 219 0.81 -33.71 -31.76
N PHE A 220 1.70 -33.08 -31.00
CA PHE A 220 3.08 -32.82 -31.43
C PHE A 220 4.14 -33.73 -30.80
N PHE A 221 3.80 -34.47 -29.73
CA PHE A 221 4.70 -35.43 -29.07
C PHE A 221 4.23 -36.89 -29.17
N TRP A 222 3.33 -37.20 -30.11
CA TRP A 222 2.92 -38.57 -30.45
C TRP A 222 2.73 -38.73 -31.96
#